data_AF-A0A2E7QHE5-F1
#
_entry.id   AF-A0A2E7QHE5-F1
#
_cell.length_a   1.000
_cell.length_b   1.000
_cell.length_c   1.000
_cell.angle_alpha   90.00
_cell.angle_beta   90.00
_cell.angle_gamma   90.00
#
_symmetry.space_group_name_H-M   'P 1'
#
loop_
_entity.id
_entity.type
_entity.pdbx_description
1 polymer ?
#
loop_
_entity_poly.entity_id
_entity_poly.type
_entity_poly.pdbx_seq_one_letter_code
_entity_poly.pdbx_strand_id
1 'polypeptide(L)' 'CVEGGENWLMIDDLVDTGTTIKAARELLPKCHVATVYAKEEGRPYVDTFVHEVPQNYWVFFPWDTEIQYIEPLAKVGSDE' A
#
# COMPACT_ATOMS: atom_id res chain seq x y z
N CYS A 1 -23.04 -1.93 10.68
CA CYS A 1 -22.81 -3.00 9.68
C CYS A 1 -23.28 -4.34 10.24
N VAL A 2 -23.65 -5.29 9.39
CA VAL A 2 -24.03 -6.65 9.83
C VAL A 2 -22.91 -7.19 10.74
N GLU A 3 -23.25 -7.44 12.00
CA GLU A 3 -22.43 -8.10 13.04
C GLU A 3 -20.95 -7.67 13.16
N GLY A 4 -20.62 -6.41 12.84
CA GLY A 4 -19.24 -5.91 12.95
C GLY A 4 -18.30 -6.40 11.83
N GLY A 5 -18.83 -6.73 10.64
CA GLY A 5 -18.05 -7.14 9.48
C GLY A 5 -17.77 -8.63 9.38
N GLU A 6 -18.56 -9.46 10.07
CA GLU A 6 -18.41 -10.92 9.99
C GLU A 6 -18.61 -11.40 8.54
N ASN A 7 -17.72 -12.28 8.07
CA ASN A 7 -17.65 -12.75 6.68
C ASN A 7 -17.38 -11.65 5.62
N TRP A 8 -16.89 -10.49 6.03
CA TRP A 8 -16.43 -9.46 5.10
C TRP A 8 -14.92 -9.56 4.88
N LEU A 9 -14.49 -9.27 3.66
CA LEU A 9 -13.09 -9.10 3.29
C LEU A 9 -12.82 -7.62 3.05
N MET A 10 -11.97 -7.03 3.88
CA MET A 10 -11.38 -5.70 3.67
C MET A 10 -10.07 -5.87 2.91
N ILE A 11 -9.93 -5.15 1.80
CA ILE A 11 -8.73 -5.16 0.98
C ILE A 11 -8.11 -3.77 0.99
N ASP A 12 -6.80 -3.70 1.19
CA ASP A 12 -6.00 -2.50 1.01
C ASP A 12 -4.73 -2.80 0.19
N ASP A 13 -4.10 -1.79 -0.38
CA ASP A 13 -2.88 -1.97 -1.18
C ASP A 13 -1.65 -2.25 -0.28
N LEU A 14 -1.49 -1.50 0.80
CA LEU A 14 -0.36 -1.56 1.73
C LEU A 14 -0.82 -1.28 3.17
N VAL A 15 -0.30 -2.06 4.11
CA VAL A 15 -0.25 -1.65 5.52
C VAL A 15 1.15 -1.12 5.86
N ASP A 16 1.25 0.18 6.18
CA ASP A 16 2.51 0.83 6.60
C ASP A 16 2.68 0.78 8.13
N THR A 17 2.20 1.79 8.87
CA THR A 17 2.25 1.83 10.36
C THR A 17 1.06 1.13 11.03
N GLY A 18 0.07 0.72 10.22
CA GLY A 18 -1.15 0.07 10.69
C GLY A 18 -2.24 0.99 11.24
N THR A 19 -2.05 2.31 11.27
CA THR A 19 -3.04 3.26 11.83
C THR A 19 -4.41 3.15 11.14
N THR A 20 -4.44 3.05 9.80
CA THR A 20 -5.68 2.89 9.03
C THR A 20 -6.42 1.61 9.44
N ILE A 21 -5.72 0.50 9.53
CA ILE A 21 -6.32 -0.80 9.88
C ILE A 21 -6.80 -0.81 11.34
N LYS A 22 -6.07 -0.18 12.26
CA LYS A 22 -6.52 -0.01 13.66
C LYS A 22 -7.85 0.73 13.73
N ALA A 23 -7.97 1.86 13.03
CA ALA A 23 -9.22 2.62 12.96
C ALA A 23 -10.34 1.82 12.28
N ALA A 24 -10.02 1.08 11.21
CA ALA A 24 -10.98 0.20 10.55
C ALA A 24 -11.51 -0.91 11.48
N ARG A 25 -10.65 -1.49 12.32
CA ARG A 25 -11.01 -2.51 13.32
C ARG A 25 -11.94 -2.00 14.42
N GLU A 26 -11.94 -0.70 14.72
CA GLU A 26 -12.93 -0.11 15.63
C GLU A 26 -14.36 -0.16 15.05
N LEU A 27 -14.49 -0.10 13.73
CA LEU A 27 -15.77 -0.10 13.02
C LEU A 27 -16.20 -1.52 12.58
N LEU A 28 -15.24 -2.33 12.15
CA LEU A 28 -15.43 -3.66 11.57
C LEU A 28 -14.51 -4.68 12.27
N PRO A 29 -14.71 -4.94 13.57
CA PRO A 29 -13.79 -5.75 14.36
C PRO A 29 -13.65 -7.19 13.86
N LYS A 30 -14.67 -7.73 13.18
CA LYS A 30 -14.72 -9.14 12.74
C LYS A 30 -14.39 -9.35 11.26
N CYS A 31 -14.04 -8.31 10.50
CA CYS A 31 -13.69 -8.50 9.09
C CYS A 31 -12.34 -9.21 8.93
N HIS A 32 -12.13 -9.90 7.81
CA HIS A 32 -10.81 -10.38 7.40
C HIS A 32 -10.11 -9.25 6.67
N VAL A 33 -8.89 -8.89 7.08
CA VAL A 33 -8.10 -7.82 6.46
C VAL A 33 -6.98 -8.44 5.62
N ALA A 34 -6.97 -8.15 4.32
CA ALA A 34 -5.94 -8.60 3.40
C ALA A 34 -5.27 -7.42 2.69
N THR A 35 -3.95 -7.45 2.53
CA THR A 35 -3.21 -6.44 1.76
C THR A 35 -2.31 -7.04 0.70
N VAL A 36 -1.91 -6.25 -0.31
CA VAL A 36 -0.88 -6.70 -1.27
C VAL A 36 0.49 -6.63 -0.58
N TYR A 37 0.82 -5.48 0.02
CA TYR A 37 2.07 -5.25 0.73
C TYR A 37 1.85 -5.07 2.23
N ALA A 38 2.82 -5.46 3.03
CA ALA A 38 2.85 -5.19 4.46
C ALA A 38 4.26 -4.78 4.89
N LYS A 39 4.39 -3.64 5.57
CA LYS A 39 5.64 -3.27 6.23
C LYS A 39 5.73 -3.87 7.62
N GLU A 40 6.95 -3.99 8.13
CA GLU A 40 7.26 -4.62 9.41
C GLU A 40 6.40 -4.10 10.57
N GLU A 41 6.18 -2.78 10.68
CA GLU A 41 5.36 -2.20 11.75
C GLU A 41 3.86 -2.47 11.56
N GLY A 42 3.39 -2.50 10.32
CA GLY A 42 1.99 -2.70 9.94
C GLY A 42 1.55 -4.15 9.91
N ARG A 43 2.50 -5.06 9.69
CA ARG A 43 2.32 -6.51 9.55
C ARG A 43 1.47 -7.15 10.65
N PRO A 44 1.58 -6.79 11.94
CA PRO A 44 0.78 -7.41 12.99
C PRO A 44 -0.73 -7.10 12.93
N TYR A 45 -1.16 -6.13 12.10
CA TYR A 45 -2.54 -5.65 12.06
C TYR A 45 -3.38 -6.25 10.92
N VAL A 46 -2.78 -7.04 10.02
CA VAL A 46 -3.45 -7.66 8.88
C VAL A 46 -3.50 -9.18 9.04
N ASP A 47 -4.54 -9.81 8.50
CA ASP A 47 -4.71 -11.28 8.57
C ASP A 47 -3.98 -11.99 7.42
N THR A 48 -3.87 -11.33 6.26
CA THR A 48 -3.20 -11.87 5.07
C THR A 48 -2.48 -10.78 4.31
N PHE A 49 -1.30 -11.08 3.78
CA PHE A 49 -0.56 -10.19 2.89
C PHE A 49 0.21 -11.03 1.88
N VAL A 50 0.57 -10.45 0.73
CA VAL A 50 1.32 -11.16 -0.32
C VAL A 50 2.83 -10.96 -0.17
N HIS A 51 3.27 -9.72 0.03
CA HIS A 51 4.69 -9.39 0.10
C HIS A 51 5.01 -8.51 1.30
N GLU A 52 6.02 -8.90 2.07
CA GLU A 52 6.54 -8.09 3.16
C GLU A 52 7.65 -7.16 2.66
N VAL A 53 7.65 -5.92 3.14
CA VAL A 53 8.56 -4.85 2.69
C VAL A 53 9.23 -4.21 3.90
N PRO A 54 10.54 -3.87 3.85
CA PRO A 54 11.19 -3.14 4.94
C PRO A 54 10.52 -1.79 5.23
N GLN A 55 10.48 -1.41 6.52
CA GLN A 55 9.79 -0.20 6.97
C GLN A 55 10.29 1.07 6.25
N ASN A 56 11.59 1.15 5.98
CA ASN A 56 12.26 2.31 5.37
C ASN A 56 12.16 2.37 3.84
N TYR A 57 11.45 1.45 3.19
CA TYR A 57 11.29 1.47 1.74
C TYR A 57 10.12 2.36 1.33
N TRP A 58 10.30 3.07 0.22
CA TRP A 58 9.23 3.79 -0.45
C TRP A 58 8.65 2.90 -1.56
N VAL A 59 7.37 2.57 -1.45
CA VAL A 59 6.65 1.79 -2.46
C VAL A 59 6.00 2.76 -3.44
N PHE A 60 6.34 2.66 -4.73
CA PHE A 60 5.62 3.36 -5.79
C PHE A 60 4.59 2.42 -6.39
N PHE A 61 3.31 2.77 -6.30
CA PHE A 61 2.28 2.00 -6.95
C PHE A 61 2.15 2.36 -8.43
N PRO A 62 1.67 1.42 -9.28
CA PRO A 62 1.47 1.69 -10.70
C PRO A 62 0.59 2.91 -10.98
N TRP A 63 -0.39 3.20 -10.10
CA TRP A 63 -1.29 4.35 -10.22
C TRP A 63 -0.72 5.67 -9.68
N ASP A 64 0.37 5.65 -8.93
CA ASP A 64 1.09 6.87 -8.53
C ASP A 64 2.07 7.34 -9.62
N THR A 65 2.29 6.50 -10.62
CA THR A 65 3.23 6.74 -11.71
C THR A 65 2.50 6.91 -13.04
N GLU A 66 3.00 7.81 -13.88
CA GLU A 66 2.52 7.97 -15.24
C GLU A 66 3.70 7.97 -16.22
N ILE A 67 3.44 7.57 -17.47
CA ILE A 67 4.44 7.69 -18.53
C ILE A 67 4.64 9.18 -18.83
N GLN A 68 5.86 9.65 -18.64
CA GLN A 68 6.25 11.04 -18.90
C GLN A 68 7.43 11.06 -19.88
N TYR A 69 7.50 12.12 -20.69
CA TYR A 69 8.67 12.37 -21.51
C TYR A 69 9.88 12.65 -20.60
N ILE A 70 11.01 12.01 -20.90
CA ILE A 70 12.29 12.24 -20.24
C ILE A 70 13.26 12.78 -21.29
N GLU A 71 13.87 13.94 -21.01
CA GLU A 71 14.83 14.55 -21.92
C GLU A 71 16.03 13.62 -22.20
N PRO A 72 16.57 13.61 -23.45
CA PRO A 72 17.79 12.89 -23.76
C PRO A 72 18.95 13.30 -22.86
N LEU A 73 19.69 12.32 -22.34
CA LEU A 73 20.85 12.57 -21.49
C LEU A 73 21.97 13.34 -22.21
N ALA A 74 22.13 13.12 -23.51
CA ALA A 74 23.04 13.88 -24.35
C ALA A 74 22.33 15.13 -24.88
N LYS A 75 22.88 16.30 -24.57
CA LYS A 75 22.50 17.53 -25.28
C LYS A 75 23.01 17.41 -26.71
N VAL A 76 22.12 17.48 -27.70
CA VAL A 76 22.54 17.73 -29.08
C VAL A 76 23.33 19.03 -29.03
N GLY A 77 24.60 18.99 -29.48
CA GLY A 77 25.48 20.14 -29.45
C GLY A 77 24.77 21.36 -30.03
N SER A 78 24.74 22.46 -29.28
CA SER A 78 24.45 23.75 -29.87
C SER A 78 25.61 24.05 -30.82
N ASP A 79 25.45 23.75 -32.10
CA ASP A 79 26.29 24.29 -33.16
C ASP A 79 25.92 25.78 -33.30
N GLU A 80 26.37 26.59 -32.33
CA GLU A 80 26.54 28.05 -32.39
C GLU A 80 27.84 28.44 -31.70
#